data_AF-A0A3B3Q2N6-F1
#
_entry.id   AF-A0A3B3Q2N6-F1
#
_cell.length_a   1.000
_cell.length_b   1.000
_cell.length_c   1.000
_cell.angle_alpha   90.00
_cell.angle_beta   90.00
_cell.angle_gamma   90.00
#
_symmetry.space_group_name_H-M   'P 1'
#
loop_
_entity.id
_entity.type
_entity.pdbx_description
1 polymer ?
#
loop_
_entity_poly.entity_id
_entity_poly.type
_entity_poly.pdbx_seq_one_letter_code
_entity_poly.pdbx_strand_id
1 'polypeptide(L)'
;MPDNDDLQFLVTNDLVEIVTSCMTLSPLQASRMTRSDEDGNGGWDAWGGWSECSRTCGGGASYSLRRCLNGESCDGRNIRYQTCSNTDCPAESGDFRAQQCSAHNDLKYQGHTYEWVPVTDDPHAPCALRCQARGTALVVELAPKVLDGTRCTASSLDMCLSGVCQEVGCDRQLWSDAKEDGCGVCGGDGSTCRLVSGQASLHITADERRCMRDPPVPSSLLATV
;
A
#
# COMPACT_ATOMS: atom_id res chain seq x y z
N MET A 1 -18.15 -38.35 11.18
CA MET A 1 -16.78 -37.80 11.36
C MET A 1 -15.89 -38.48 10.33
N PRO A 2 -14.98 -37.74 9.68
CA PRO A 2 -14.81 -37.77 8.23
C PRO A 2 -13.55 -38.48 7.74
N ASP A 3 -13.59 -38.73 6.43
CA ASP A 3 -12.54 -39.16 5.50
C ASP A 3 -11.75 -37.98 4.89
N ASN A 4 -10.65 -38.34 4.22
CA ASN A 4 -10.28 -37.95 2.84
C ASN A 4 -8.98 -37.14 2.65
N ASP A 5 -7.86 -37.85 2.48
CA ASP A 5 -6.62 -37.36 1.87
C ASP A 5 -6.16 -38.39 0.82
N ASP A 6 -6.53 -38.17 -0.45
CA ASP A 6 -5.74 -38.57 -1.61
C ASP A 6 -6.34 -37.98 -2.88
N LEU A 7 -5.68 -36.98 -3.47
CA LEU A 7 -5.68 -36.85 -4.93
C LEU A 7 -4.44 -36.07 -5.38
N GLN A 8 -3.55 -36.82 -6.02
CA GLN A 8 -2.34 -36.39 -6.72
C GLN A 8 -2.63 -35.47 -7.91
N PHE A 9 -1.71 -34.50 -8.09
CA PHE A 9 -0.99 -34.15 -9.34
C PHE A 9 -1.76 -34.07 -10.68
N LEU A 10 -1.76 -32.88 -11.31
CA LEU A 10 -1.13 -32.58 -12.62
C LEU A 10 -1.75 -31.31 -13.23
N VAL A 11 -0.93 -30.26 -13.42
CA VAL A 11 -0.84 -29.56 -14.71
C VAL A 11 0.64 -29.35 -15.00
N THR A 12 1.00 -29.69 -16.23
CA THR A 12 2.30 -30.03 -16.79
C THR A 12 3.19 -28.84 -17.13
N ASN A 13 4.50 -29.09 -17.16
CA ASN A 13 5.54 -28.29 -17.80
C ASN A 13 5.12 -27.71 -19.16
N ASP A 14 5.44 -26.44 -19.40
CA ASP A 14 6.18 -26.05 -20.62
C ASP A 14 6.96 -24.75 -20.40
N LEU A 15 8.17 -24.74 -20.96
CA LEU A 15 9.17 -23.65 -21.07
C LEU A 15 10.13 -23.40 -19.91
N VAL A 16 11.00 -24.41 -19.75
CA VAL A 16 12.45 -24.21 -19.68
C VAL A 16 12.90 -23.36 -20.88
N GLU A 17 13.35 -22.13 -20.64
CA GLU A 17 14.48 -21.37 -21.25
C GLU A 17 14.46 -20.01 -20.51
N ILE A 18 15.41 -19.56 -19.69
CA ILE A 18 16.81 -19.24 -19.97
C ILE A 18 17.54 -19.25 -18.62
N VAL A 19 18.11 -20.39 -18.24
CA VAL A 19 19.21 -20.41 -17.27
C VAL A 19 20.33 -21.18 -17.95
N THR A 20 21.48 -20.53 -18.12
CA THR A 20 22.78 -21.06 -18.60
C THR A 20 23.24 -20.58 -19.99
N SER A 21 23.56 -19.29 -20.11
CA SER A 21 24.75 -18.73 -20.82
C SER A 21 24.75 -17.22 -20.54
N CYS A 22 25.61 -16.59 -19.75
CA CYS A 22 27.02 -16.82 -19.48
C CYS A 22 27.34 -16.54 -18.00
N MET A 23 27.91 -17.52 -17.30
CA MET A 23 28.98 -17.25 -16.34
C MET A 23 30.32 -17.45 -17.05
N THR A 24 31.36 -16.82 -16.46
CA THR A 24 32.80 -16.84 -16.78
C THR A 24 33.26 -15.67 -17.67
N LEU A 25 34.20 -14.79 -17.29
CA LEU A 25 35.20 -14.62 -16.21
C LEU A 25 35.63 -13.12 -16.30
N SER A 26 35.87 -12.32 -15.25
CA SER A 26 36.98 -12.36 -14.28
C SER A 26 37.02 -11.04 -13.43
N PRO A 27 37.87 -10.94 -12.38
CA PRO A 27 37.54 -10.29 -11.09
C PRO A 27 38.25 -8.94 -10.80
N LEU A 28 38.02 -8.42 -9.57
CA LEU A 28 38.56 -7.21 -8.88
C LEU A 28 37.73 -5.94 -9.15
N GLN A 29 37.19 -5.18 -8.18
CA GLN A 29 37.67 -4.88 -6.83
C GLN A 29 36.51 -4.73 -5.83
N ALA A 30 36.46 -5.60 -4.83
CA ALA A 30 35.86 -5.26 -3.55
C ALA A 30 36.80 -4.30 -2.84
N SER A 31 36.51 -2.99 -2.84
CA SER A 31 37.17 -2.00 -1.98
C SER A 31 36.45 -0.65 -2.01
N ARG A 32 35.49 -0.46 -1.10
CA ARG A 32 35.46 0.75 -0.27
C ARG A 32 34.65 0.49 0.98
N MET A 33 35.37 0.28 2.08
CA MET A 33 34.81 0.40 3.41
C MET A 33 34.44 1.85 3.66
N THR A 34 33.17 2.09 3.97
CA THR A 34 32.79 3.18 4.87
C THR A 34 32.41 2.55 6.21
N ARG A 35 33.44 2.29 7.02
CA ARG A 35 33.37 2.41 8.48
C ARG A 35 33.30 3.92 8.76
N SER A 36 32.42 4.49 9.56
CA SER A 36 31.54 3.97 10.59
C SER A 36 30.46 5.04 10.80
N ASP A 37 29.24 4.65 11.12
CA ASP A 37 28.43 5.35 12.12
C ASP A 37 27.71 4.26 12.90
N GLU A 38 27.77 4.38 14.21
CA GLU A 38 27.69 3.30 15.19
C GLU A 38 26.33 2.59 15.23
N ASP A 39 26.33 1.28 14.99
CA ASP A 39 25.41 0.36 15.66
C ASP A 39 26.04 -1.04 15.78
N GLY A 40 27.22 -1.08 16.37
CA GLY A 40 27.94 -2.32 16.68
C GLY A 40 27.50 -2.92 18.01
N ASN A 41 26.22 -3.27 18.19
CA ASN A 41 25.76 -3.79 19.49
C ASN A 41 24.62 -4.83 19.46
N GLY A 42 24.68 -5.85 18.60
CA GLY A 42 23.67 -6.93 18.68
C GLY A 42 23.86 -8.15 17.81
N GLY A 43 25.06 -8.39 17.27
CA GLY A 43 25.29 -9.53 16.39
C GLY A 43 24.66 -9.41 15.00
N TRP A 44 24.16 -8.23 14.61
CA TRP A 44 23.63 -7.98 13.28
C TRP A 44 24.74 -7.71 12.25
N ASP A 45 24.53 -8.17 11.02
CA ASP A 45 25.27 -7.73 9.84
C ASP A 45 24.83 -6.30 9.45
N ALA A 46 25.59 -5.66 8.56
CA ALA A 46 25.17 -4.42 7.95
C ALA A 46 23.83 -4.59 7.21
N TRP A 47 23.01 -3.55 7.22
CA TRP A 47 21.82 -3.51 6.36
C TRP A 47 22.24 -3.63 4.89
N GLY A 48 21.56 -4.52 4.18
CA GLY A 48 21.70 -4.63 2.74
C GLY A 48 21.15 -3.41 2.01
N GLY A 49 21.38 -3.37 0.70
CA GLY A 49 20.75 -2.40 -0.18
C GLY A 49 19.23 -2.44 -0.10
N TRP A 50 18.61 -1.32 -0.47
CA TRP A 50 17.17 -1.24 -0.63
C TRP A 50 16.72 -2.07 -1.82
N SER A 51 15.59 -2.76 -1.69
CA SER A 51 14.93 -3.46 -2.79
C SER A 51 14.44 -2.47 -3.84
N GLU A 52 14.10 -3.00 -5.02
CA GLU A 52 13.28 -2.25 -5.96
C GLU A 52 11.98 -1.78 -5.29
N CYS A 53 11.50 -0.63 -5.74
CA CYS A 53 10.26 -0.08 -5.22
C CYS A 53 9.08 -0.93 -5.68
N SER A 54 8.13 -1.21 -4.79
CA SER A 54 6.93 -1.96 -5.13
C SER A 54 6.03 -1.27 -6.17
N ARG A 55 6.23 0.04 -6.36
CA ARG A 55 5.51 0.88 -7.33
C ARG A 55 6.48 1.83 -8.02
N THR A 56 6.14 2.23 -9.24
CA THR A 56 6.90 3.22 -10.00
C THR A 56 6.38 4.66 -9.81
N CYS A 57 5.21 4.82 -9.18
CA CYS A 57 4.58 6.10 -8.87
C CYS A 57 3.60 5.97 -7.69
N GLY A 58 3.10 7.10 -7.21
CA GLY A 58 2.03 7.21 -6.21
C GLY A 58 2.48 6.89 -4.78
N GLY A 59 3.77 6.67 -4.55
CA GLY A 59 4.32 6.15 -3.31
C GLY A 59 4.17 4.63 -3.22
N GLY A 60 5.30 3.93 -3.25
CA GLY A 60 5.44 2.50 -2.96
C GLY A 60 6.30 2.25 -1.73
N ALA A 61 6.64 0.99 -1.51
CA ALA A 61 7.49 0.55 -0.43
C ALA A 61 8.73 -0.16 -0.97
N SER A 62 9.86 0.07 -0.30
CA SER A 62 11.09 -0.68 -0.49
C SER A 62 11.54 -1.23 0.86
N TYR A 63 12.17 -2.40 0.85
CA TYR A 63 12.66 -3.04 2.06
C TYR A 63 14.17 -3.24 2.00
N SER A 64 14.80 -3.30 3.17
CA SER A 64 16.21 -3.64 3.33
C SER A 64 16.32 -4.72 4.39
N LEU A 65 17.15 -5.73 4.13
CA LEU A 65 17.34 -6.89 4.99
C LEU A 65 18.71 -6.85 5.65
N ARG A 66 18.82 -7.40 6.85
CA ARG A 66 20.10 -7.71 7.51
C ARG A 66 20.07 -9.14 8.04
N ARG A 67 21.24 -9.75 8.22
CA ARG A 67 21.36 -11.10 8.77
C ARG A 67 21.83 -11.04 10.22
N CYS A 68 21.32 -11.94 11.06
CA CYS A 68 21.90 -12.15 12.38
C CYS A 68 23.16 -13.02 12.23
N LEU A 69 24.31 -12.48 12.59
CA LEU A 69 25.60 -13.16 12.57
C LEU A 69 25.79 -14.06 13.82
N ASN A 70 25.08 -13.76 14.91
CA ASN A 70 25.13 -14.51 16.16
C ASN A 70 24.06 -15.61 16.28
N GLY A 71 23.49 -16.08 15.16
CA GLY A 71 22.45 -17.11 15.14
C GLY A 71 21.06 -16.55 15.43
N GLU A 72 20.46 -16.90 16.57
CA GLU A 72 19.10 -16.47 16.95
C GLU A 72 19.09 -15.36 18.02
N SER A 73 20.26 -14.99 18.58
CA SER A 73 20.38 -14.03 19.68
C SER A 73 20.53 -12.58 19.20
N CYS A 74 19.71 -12.16 18.23
CA CYS A 74 19.71 -10.77 17.77
C CYS A 74 18.38 -10.09 18.08
N ASP A 75 18.42 -9.05 18.91
CA ASP A 75 17.24 -8.27 19.25
C ASP A 75 16.82 -7.32 18.11
N GLY A 76 15.52 -7.26 17.84
CA GLY A 76 14.92 -6.41 16.81
C GLY A 76 14.63 -7.13 15.49
N ARG A 77 14.16 -6.37 14.50
CA ARG A 77 13.74 -6.90 13.19
C ARG A 77 14.95 -7.10 12.25
N ASN A 78 14.88 -8.13 11.41
CA ASN A 78 15.83 -8.37 10.31
C ASN A 78 15.46 -7.64 9.01
N ILE A 79 14.36 -6.88 9.03
CA ILE A 79 13.80 -6.14 7.91
C ILE A 79 13.44 -4.72 8.34
N ARG A 80 13.71 -3.75 7.46
CA ARG A 80 13.25 -2.36 7.57
C ARG A 80 12.63 -1.92 6.26
N TYR A 81 11.78 -0.89 6.32
CA TYR A 81 11.04 -0.38 5.18
C TYR A 81 11.27 1.12 5.02
N GLN A 82 11.11 1.61 3.80
CA GLN A 82 11.03 3.02 3.46
C GLN A 82 10.01 3.24 2.35
N THR A 83 9.49 4.46 2.22
CA THR A 83 8.72 4.85 1.04
C THR A 83 9.65 5.12 -0.15
N CYS A 84 9.12 4.96 -1.36
CA CYS A 84 9.84 5.19 -2.60
C CYS A 84 8.86 5.60 -3.71
N SER A 85 9.37 6.11 -4.83
CA SER A 85 8.56 6.51 -6.00
C SER A 85 7.39 7.45 -5.64
N ASN A 86 7.69 8.50 -4.87
CA ASN A 86 6.71 9.44 -4.32
C ASN A 86 6.14 10.45 -5.34
N THR A 87 6.47 10.30 -6.63
CA THR A 87 5.90 11.08 -7.73
C THR A 87 4.48 10.62 -8.02
N ASP A 88 3.55 11.55 -8.25
CA ASP A 88 2.16 11.18 -8.54
C ASP A 88 2.04 10.32 -9.80
N CYS A 89 1.07 9.41 -9.78
CA CYS A 89 0.79 8.54 -10.91
C CYS A 89 0.03 9.29 -12.01
N PRO A 90 0.28 8.97 -13.30
CA PRO A 90 -0.62 9.32 -14.39
C PRO A 90 -2.05 8.86 -14.09
N ALA A 91 -3.05 9.60 -14.56
CA ALA A 91 -4.47 9.33 -14.30
C ALA A 91 -4.89 7.92 -14.79
N GLU A 92 -4.27 7.43 -15.86
CA GLU A 92 -4.50 6.10 -16.43
C GLU A 92 -3.90 4.94 -15.63
N SER A 93 -3.07 5.21 -14.62
CA SER A 93 -2.39 4.14 -13.86
C SER A 93 -3.38 3.29 -13.06
N GLY A 94 -4.56 3.83 -12.76
CA GLY A 94 -5.58 3.14 -11.96
C GLY A 94 -5.15 2.91 -10.50
N ASP A 95 -6.01 2.23 -9.75
CA ASP A 95 -5.76 1.90 -8.36
C ASP A 95 -4.92 0.62 -8.21
N PHE A 96 -3.90 0.67 -7.35
CA PHE A 96 -2.96 -0.43 -7.18
C PHE A 96 -3.59 -1.65 -6.49
N ARG A 97 -4.60 -1.46 -5.64
CA ARG A 97 -5.35 -2.58 -5.04
C ARG A 97 -6.29 -3.20 -6.07
N ALA A 98 -6.91 -2.38 -6.93
CA ALA A 98 -7.75 -2.85 -8.02
C ALA A 98 -6.98 -3.72 -9.02
N GLN A 99 -5.73 -3.37 -9.34
CA GLN A 99 -4.85 -4.20 -10.17
C GLN A 99 -4.59 -5.58 -9.55
N GLN A 100 -4.46 -5.67 -8.23
CA GLN A 100 -4.27 -6.94 -7.52
C GLN A 100 -5.53 -7.81 -7.55
N CYS A 101 -6.72 -7.22 -7.45
CA CYS A 101 -7.97 -7.96 -7.65
C CYS A 101 -8.11 -8.43 -9.10
N SER A 102 -7.87 -7.54 -10.08
CA SER A 102 -8.07 -7.85 -11.50
C SER A 102 -7.12 -8.92 -12.02
N ALA A 103 -5.95 -9.10 -11.39
CA ALA A 103 -5.04 -10.22 -11.67
C ALA A 103 -5.68 -11.61 -11.49
N HIS A 104 -6.82 -11.69 -10.79
CA HIS A 104 -7.57 -12.93 -10.57
C HIS A 104 -8.77 -13.09 -11.52
N ASN A 105 -9.00 -12.18 -12.47
CA ASN A 105 -10.18 -12.22 -13.34
C ASN A 105 -10.21 -13.44 -14.27
N ASP A 106 -9.03 -13.91 -14.69
CA ASP A 106 -8.89 -15.09 -15.55
C ASP A 106 -8.92 -16.41 -14.76
N LEU A 107 -8.91 -16.34 -13.43
CA LEU A 107 -8.96 -17.51 -12.54
C LEU A 107 -10.41 -17.85 -12.19
N LYS A 108 -10.75 -19.13 -12.27
CA LYS A 108 -12.09 -19.61 -11.91
C LYS A 108 -12.23 -19.72 -10.40
N TYR A 109 -13.20 -19.01 -9.84
CA TYR A 109 -13.69 -19.20 -8.48
C TYR A 109 -14.99 -20.00 -8.51
N GLN A 110 -15.01 -21.16 -7.88
CA GLN A 110 -16.17 -22.08 -7.90
C GLN A 110 -16.68 -22.39 -9.33
N GLY A 111 -15.75 -22.49 -10.30
CA GLY A 111 -16.07 -22.81 -11.69
C GLY A 111 -16.41 -21.60 -12.60
N HIS A 112 -16.56 -20.41 -12.04
CA HIS A 112 -16.89 -19.19 -12.77
C HIS A 112 -15.75 -18.17 -12.73
N THR A 113 -15.58 -17.39 -13.79
CA THR A 113 -14.73 -16.20 -13.78
C THR A 113 -15.57 -15.00 -13.38
N TYR A 114 -14.94 -14.04 -12.70
CA TYR A 114 -15.57 -12.82 -12.23
C TYR A 114 -14.69 -11.64 -12.57
N GLU A 115 -15.30 -10.47 -12.70
CA GLU A 115 -14.56 -9.22 -12.64
C GLU A 115 -14.43 -8.79 -11.18
N TRP A 116 -13.24 -8.95 -10.61
CA TRP A 116 -12.96 -8.65 -9.22
C TRP A 116 -12.62 -7.17 -9.04
N VAL A 117 -13.31 -6.51 -8.12
CA VAL A 117 -13.03 -5.13 -7.69
C VAL A 117 -12.66 -5.11 -6.21
N PRO A 118 -11.79 -4.19 -5.76
CA PRO A 118 -11.33 -4.20 -4.38
C PRO A 118 -12.43 -3.75 -3.43
N VAL A 119 -12.51 -4.40 -2.27
CA VAL A 119 -13.20 -3.86 -1.11
C VAL A 119 -12.22 -2.92 -0.40
N THR A 120 -12.54 -1.63 -0.37
CA THR A 120 -11.75 -0.61 0.33
C THR A 120 -12.29 -0.36 1.73
N ASP A 121 -11.46 0.22 2.59
CA ASP A 121 -11.87 0.76 3.88
C ASP A 121 -12.45 -0.28 4.86
N ASP A 122 -12.01 -1.54 4.76
CA ASP A 122 -12.32 -2.60 5.74
C ASP A 122 -11.61 -2.29 7.07
N PRO A 123 -12.34 -1.99 8.17
CA PRO A 123 -11.75 -1.59 9.43
C PRO A 123 -11.06 -2.75 10.17
N HIS A 124 -11.36 -4.00 9.82
CA HIS A 124 -10.81 -5.19 10.48
C HIS A 124 -9.62 -5.76 9.74
N ALA A 125 -9.63 -5.70 8.41
CA ALA A 125 -8.58 -6.26 7.57
C ALA A 125 -8.17 -5.29 6.44
N PRO A 126 -7.68 -4.08 6.77
CA PRO A 126 -7.35 -3.06 5.77
C PRO A 126 -6.26 -3.52 4.80
N CYS A 127 -5.43 -4.49 5.18
CA CYS A 127 -4.32 -4.99 4.36
C CYS A 127 -4.51 -6.39 3.79
N ALA A 128 -5.70 -7.00 3.94
CA ALA A 128 -6.04 -8.21 3.20
C ALA A 128 -6.53 -7.87 1.78
N LEU A 129 -6.28 -8.75 0.81
CA LEU A 129 -6.80 -8.58 -0.54
C LEU A 129 -8.21 -9.15 -0.61
N ARG A 130 -9.17 -8.34 -0.17
CA ARG A 130 -10.60 -8.64 -0.28
C ARG A 130 -11.15 -8.03 -1.56
N CYS A 131 -11.81 -8.86 -2.37
CA CYS A 131 -12.37 -8.46 -3.65
C CYS A 131 -13.83 -8.87 -3.74
N GLN A 132 -14.64 -7.99 -4.29
CA GLN A 132 -16.04 -8.22 -4.62
C GLN A 132 -16.16 -8.54 -6.10
N ALA A 133 -16.97 -9.54 -6.46
CA ALA A 133 -17.33 -9.76 -7.85
C ALA A 133 -18.27 -8.65 -8.31
N ARG A 134 -17.87 -7.87 -9.33
CA ARG A 134 -18.59 -6.69 -9.80
C ARG A 134 -20.07 -7.00 -10.06
N GLY A 135 -20.95 -6.17 -9.51
CA GLY A 135 -22.40 -6.30 -9.71
C GLY A 135 -23.06 -7.42 -8.89
N THR A 136 -22.33 -8.07 -7.98
CA THR A 136 -22.86 -9.14 -7.10
C THR A 136 -22.57 -8.84 -5.63
N ALA A 137 -23.18 -9.59 -4.71
CA ALA A 137 -22.87 -9.53 -3.28
C ALA A 137 -21.70 -10.44 -2.85
N LEU A 138 -21.07 -11.16 -3.79
CA LEU A 138 -19.98 -12.09 -3.49
C LEU A 138 -18.71 -11.32 -3.17
N VAL A 139 -18.25 -11.44 -1.92
CA VAL A 139 -16.97 -10.90 -1.44
C VAL A 139 -16.09 -12.05 -0.99
N VAL A 140 -14.85 -12.08 -1.48
CA VAL A 140 -13.88 -13.15 -1.22
C VAL A 140 -12.55 -12.52 -0.83
N GLU A 141 -11.85 -13.13 0.12
CA GLU A 141 -10.44 -12.84 0.37
C GLU A 141 -9.60 -13.67 -0.60
N LEU A 142 -9.04 -13.03 -1.63
CA LEU A 142 -8.24 -13.70 -2.65
C LEU A 142 -6.79 -13.90 -2.22
N ALA A 143 -6.30 -13.07 -1.29
CA ALA A 143 -5.00 -13.24 -0.67
C ALA A 143 -4.99 -12.68 0.77
N PRO A 144 -4.21 -13.28 1.70
CA PRO A 144 -4.16 -12.85 3.10
C PRO A 144 -3.54 -11.46 3.27
N LYS A 145 -2.72 -11.01 2.31
CA LYS A 145 -2.15 -9.67 2.29
C LYS A 145 -2.10 -9.10 0.87
N VAL A 146 -2.31 -7.80 0.76
CA VAL A 146 -1.95 -7.02 -0.43
C VAL A 146 -0.44 -6.88 -0.55
N LEU A 147 0.03 -6.50 -1.74
CA LEU A 147 1.43 -6.15 -1.99
C LEU A 147 1.86 -4.95 -1.15
N ASP A 148 3.11 -4.97 -0.69
CA ASP A 148 3.66 -3.89 0.13
C ASP A 148 3.60 -2.54 -0.60
N GLY A 149 3.24 -1.47 0.10
CA GLY A 149 3.03 -0.14 -0.50
C GLY A 149 1.63 0.10 -1.07
N THR A 150 0.71 -0.88 -0.99
CA THR A 150 -0.71 -0.65 -1.26
C THR A 150 -1.31 0.22 -0.16
N ARG A 151 -2.11 1.23 -0.54
CA ARG A 151 -2.83 2.09 0.40
C ARG A 151 -3.77 1.26 1.29
N CYS A 152 -3.84 1.55 2.59
CA CYS A 152 -4.75 0.86 3.50
C CYS A 152 -6.22 1.24 3.23
N THR A 153 -6.46 2.53 3.01
CA THR A 153 -7.77 3.14 2.78
C THR A 153 -7.72 4.01 1.54
N ALA A 154 -8.87 4.44 1.02
CA ALA A 154 -8.91 5.33 -0.13
C ALA A 154 -8.49 6.77 0.19
N SER A 155 -8.59 7.19 1.46
CA SER A 155 -8.40 8.59 1.89
C SER A 155 -7.12 8.87 2.66
N SER A 156 -6.43 7.84 3.19
CA SER A 156 -5.18 8.03 3.93
C SER A 156 -3.95 7.70 3.08
N LEU A 157 -2.79 8.27 3.45
CA LEU A 157 -1.51 7.91 2.85
C LEU A 157 -0.94 6.61 3.41
N ASP A 158 -1.54 6.09 4.49
CA ASP A 158 -1.11 4.87 5.15
C ASP A 158 -1.01 3.71 4.16
N MET A 159 -0.02 2.86 4.38
CA MET A 159 0.27 1.77 3.45
C MET A 159 0.47 0.45 4.17
N CYS A 160 0.09 -0.61 3.49
CA CYS A 160 0.26 -1.97 3.95
C CYS A 160 1.71 -2.39 3.79
N LEU A 161 2.33 -2.83 4.89
CA LEU A 161 3.65 -3.43 4.93
C LEU A 161 3.58 -4.75 5.71
N SER A 162 3.93 -5.84 5.05
CA SER A 162 3.85 -7.19 5.60
C SER A 162 2.47 -7.53 6.20
N GLY A 163 1.40 -7.04 5.56
CA GLY A 163 0.02 -7.28 5.99
C GLY A 163 -0.48 -6.39 7.14
N VAL A 164 0.32 -5.42 7.59
CA VAL A 164 -0.07 -4.47 8.65
C VAL A 164 -0.14 -3.06 8.07
N CYS A 165 -1.17 -2.30 8.42
CA CYS A 165 -1.29 -0.91 8.01
C CYS A 165 -0.31 -0.03 8.80
N GLN A 166 0.55 0.70 8.09
CA GLN A 166 1.57 1.57 8.68
C GLN A 166 1.27 3.03 8.34
N GLU A 167 1.46 3.90 9.33
CA GLU A 167 1.22 5.34 9.20
C GLU A 167 2.23 6.00 8.26
N VAL A 168 1.74 6.89 7.41
CA VAL A 168 2.55 7.68 6.48
C VAL A 168 2.15 9.14 6.59
N GLY A 169 3.13 9.99 6.91
CA GLY A 169 2.91 11.43 7.03
C GLY A 169 2.55 12.09 5.69
N CYS A 170 2.07 13.33 5.74
CA CYS A 170 1.75 14.12 4.54
C CYS A 170 2.98 14.37 3.64
N ASP A 171 4.18 14.22 4.20
CA ASP A 171 5.47 14.31 3.53
C ASP A 171 5.86 13.00 2.80
N ARG A 172 4.95 12.02 2.81
CA ARG A 172 5.08 10.70 2.19
C ARG A 172 6.19 9.86 2.81
N GLN A 173 6.52 10.08 4.08
CA GLN A 173 7.49 9.27 4.82
C GLN A 173 6.79 8.33 5.81
N LEU A 174 7.29 7.08 5.91
CA LEU A 174 6.79 6.09 6.87
C LEU A 174 7.11 6.54 8.29
N TRP A 175 6.11 6.45 9.17
CA TRP A 175 6.21 6.83 10.58
C TRP A 175 6.62 8.30 10.78
N SER A 176 6.29 9.17 9.82
CA SER A 176 6.45 10.61 9.96
C SER A 176 5.24 11.22 10.65
N ASP A 177 5.47 12.06 11.66
CA ASP A 177 4.44 12.80 12.37
C ASP A 177 3.93 14.04 11.59
N ALA A 178 4.39 14.23 10.34
CA ALA A 178 4.01 15.35 9.50
C ALA A 178 2.52 15.29 9.12
N LYS A 179 1.80 16.39 9.39
CA LYS A 179 0.37 16.53 9.11
C LYS A 179 0.11 17.74 8.24
N GLU A 180 -0.95 17.66 7.45
CA GLU A 180 -1.47 18.82 6.75
C GLU A 180 -2.00 19.84 7.75
N ASP A 181 -1.76 21.12 7.46
CA ASP A 181 -2.42 22.21 8.18
C ASP A 181 -3.90 22.34 7.74
N GLY A 182 -4.61 23.30 8.31
CA GLY A 182 -6.01 23.55 7.93
C GLY A 182 -6.21 23.91 6.45
N CYS A 183 -5.15 24.23 5.73
CA CYS A 183 -5.15 24.60 4.32
C CYS A 183 -4.80 23.44 3.37
N GLY A 184 -4.52 22.24 3.91
CA GLY A 184 -4.06 21.10 3.12
C GLY A 184 -2.58 21.17 2.75
N VAL A 185 -1.79 22.04 3.41
CA VAL A 185 -0.34 22.14 3.19
C VAL A 185 0.37 21.30 4.23
N CYS A 186 1.17 20.35 3.76
CA CYS A 186 1.96 19.50 4.64
C CYS A 186 2.98 20.31 5.46
N GLY A 187 2.90 20.22 6.79
CA GLY A 187 3.75 21.00 7.70
C GLY A 187 3.52 22.50 7.61
N GLY A 188 2.37 22.93 7.06
CA GLY A 188 2.02 24.33 6.93
C GLY A 188 1.68 25.00 8.27
N ASP A 189 1.67 26.32 8.26
CA ASP A 189 1.36 27.16 9.42
C ASP A 189 -0.06 27.77 9.36
N GLY A 190 -0.87 27.35 8.38
CA GLY A 190 -2.22 27.87 8.14
C GLY A 190 -2.26 29.23 7.45
N SER A 191 -1.14 29.73 6.93
CA SER A 191 -1.07 31.05 6.28
C SER A 191 -1.51 31.06 4.81
N THR A 192 -1.61 29.88 4.18
CA THR A 192 -1.88 29.73 2.73
C THR A 192 -3.37 29.80 2.36
N CYS A 193 -4.24 29.76 3.35
CA CYS A 193 -5.68 29.88 3.18
C CYS A 193 -6.32 30.72 4.29
N ARG A 194 -7.52 31.21 4.02
CA ARG A 194 -8.36 31.91 4.99
C ARG A 194 -9.75 31.30 5.03
N LEU A 195 -10.34 31.29 6.23
CA LEU A 195 -11.72 30.90 6.41
C LEU A 195 -12.66 31.89 5.71
N VAL A 196 -13.52 31.38 4.84
CA VAL A 196 -14.58 32.14 4.20
C VAL A 196 -15.91 31.55 4.66
N SER A 197 -16.59 32.26 5.57
CA SER A 197 -17.98 31.93 5.90
C SER A 197 -18.88 32.32 4.72
N GLY A 198 -19.42 31.32 4.04
CA GLY A 198 -20.47 31.48 3.03
C GLY A 198 -21.75 30.79 3.47
N GLN A 199 -22.90 31.46 3.34
CA GLN A 199 -24.18 30.78 3.39
C GLN A 199 -24.40 30.10 2.04
N ALA A 200 -24.28 28.77 2.00
CA ALA A 200 -24.74 28.00 0.85
C ALA A 200 -26.27 28.14 0.77
N SER A 201 -26.76 29.10 0.00
CA SER A 201 -28.17 29.15 -0.39
C SER A 201 -28.39 28.06 -1.42
N LEU A 202 -28.57 26.84 -0.96
CA LEU A 202 -29.12 25.78 -1.80
C LEU A 202 -30.48 26.28 -2.30
N HIS A 203 -30.66 26.37 -3.62
CA HIS A 203 -31.97 26.62 -4.24
C HIS A 203 -32.84 25.37 -4.05
N ILE A 204 -33.30 25.15 -2.81
CA ILE A 204 -34.16 24.02 -2.43
C ILE A 204 -35.60 24.39 -2.78
N THR A 205 -36.22 23.59 -3.65
CA THR A 205 -37.63 23.71 -4.03
C THR A 205 -38.54 23.42 -2.82
N ALA A 206 -39.80 23.89 -2.86
CA ALA A 206 -40.71 23.73 -1.72
C ALA A 206 -40.96 22.26 -1.32
N ASP A 207 -40.86 21.32 -2.28
CA ASP A 207 -41.02 19.89 -2.04
C ASP A 207 -39.83 19.24 -1.32
N GLU A 208 -38.59 19.67 -1.63
CA GLU A 208 -37.38 19.12 -1.00
C GLU A 208 -37.20 19.55 0.46
N ARG A 209 -37.80 20.69 0.86
CA ARG A 209 -37.80 21.18 2.25
C ARG A 209 -38.56 20.27 3.20
N ARG A 210 -39.44 19.40 2.69
CA ARG A 210 -40.25 18.50 3.52
C ARG A 210 -39.52 17.24 3.98
N CYS A 211 -38.39 16.90 3.33
CA CYS A 211 -37.56 15.75 3.68
C CYS A 211 -36.35 16.11 4.57
N MET A 212 -35.98 17.39 4.66
CA MET A 212 -34.90 17.87 5.54
C MET A 212 -35.42 18.02 6.97
N ARG A 213 -35.06 17.09 7.87
CA ARG A 213 -35.43 17.15 9.29
C ARG A 213 -34.61 18.14 10.11
N ASP A 214 -33.47 18.60 9.60
CA ASP A 214 -32.59 19.58 10.23
C ASP A 214 -32.23 20.72 9.26
N PRO A 215 -32.04 21.96 9.75
CA PRO A 215 -31.57 23.07 8.92
C PRO A 215 -30.15 22.78 8.40
N PRO A 216 -29.79 23.21 7.17
CA PRO A 216 -28.44 23.02 6.65
C PRO A 216 -27.45 23.77 7.54
N VAL A 217 -26.53 23.01 8.15
CA VAL A 217 -25.37 23.56 8.85
C VAL A 217 -24.54 24.38 7.86
N PRO A 218 -24.12 25.62 8.21
CA PRO A 218 -23.25 26.39 7.34
C PRO A 218 -21.92 25.65 7.16
N SER A 219 -21.64 25.19 5.95
CA SER A 219 -20.33 24.67 5.60
C SER A 219 -19.35 25.85 5.52
N SER A 220 -18.45 25.92 6.50
CA SER A 220 -17.25 26.76 6.40
C SER A 220 -16.44 26.31 5.17
N LEU A 221 -16.21 27.23 4.24
CA LEU A 221 -15.33 27.03 3.08
C LEU A 221 -13.99 27.70 3.38
N LEU A 222 -12.91 27.12 2.86
CA LEU A 222 -11.58 27.74 2.90
C LEU A 222 -11.25 28.27 1.51
N ALA A 223 -10.70 29.48 1.43
CA ALA A 223 -10.17 30.04 0.19
C ALA A 223 -8.65 30.20 0.35
N THR A 224 -7.89 29.79 -0.67
CA THR A 224 -6.46 30.14 -0.78
C THR A 224 -6.29 31.66 -0.75
N VAL A 225 -5.27 32.13 -0.02
CA VAL A 225 -4.94 33.55 0.12
C VAL A 225 -4.28 34.09 -1.15
#